data_AF-A0A399T6F8-F1
#
_entry.id   AF-A0A399T6F8-F1
#
_cell.length_a   1.000
_cell.length_b   1.000
_cell.length_c   1.000
_cell.angle_alpha   90.00
_cell.angle_beta   90.00
_cell.angle_gamma   90.00
#
_symmetry.space_group_name_H-M   'P 1'
#
loop_
_entity.id
_entity.type
_entity.pdbx_description
1 polymer ?
#
loop_
_entity_poly.entity_id
_entity_poly.type
_entity_poly.pdbx_seq_one_letter_code
_entity_poly.pdbx_strand_id
1 'polypeptide(L)'
;MFDEQKPLDSQKLLEEVLAEEPGFFLPDNFVEVVAHKMGRRFAWNQYIREFLIYLAAIVGIAAVSAGIVLIWFDADWQKWWNFLLANLTWVAGINLLAVFILFADRVLLRYFTYKVSQH
;
A
#
# COMPACT_ATOMS: atom_id res chain seq x y z
N MET A 1 6.94 -38.53 -7.48
CA MET A 1 7.65 -37.61 -8.39
C MET A 1 6.95 -36.28 -8.31
N PHE A 2 7.48 -35.35 -7.53
CA PHE A 2 6.99 -33.97 -7.50
C PHE A 2 8.07 -33.13 -8.16
N ASP A 3 7.73 -32.50 -9.29
CA ASP A 3 8.56 -31.50 -9.96
C ASP A 3 8.68 -30.29 -9.02
N GLU A 4 9.82 -30.20 -8.34
CA GLU A 4 10.21 -29.00 -7.61
C GLU A 4 10.55 -27.91 -8.63
N GLN A 5 9.66 -26.92 -8.75
CA GLN A 5 9.87 -25.71 -9.53
C GLN A 5 11.14 -25.02 -9.02
N LYS A 6 12.24 -25.22 -9.74
CA LYS A 6 13.53 -24.59 -9.52
C LYS A 6 13.33 -23.07 -9.55
N PRO A 7 13.62 -22.33 -8.46
CA PRO A 7 13.44 -20.89 -8.48
C PRO A 7 14.35 -20.30 -9.56
N LEU A 8 13.75 -19.57 -10.51
CA LEU A 8 14.47 -18.84 -11.55
C LEU A 8 15.40 -17.85 -10.87
N ASP A 9 16.67 -18.24 -10.75
CA ASP A 9 17.71 -17.46 -10.11
C ASP A 9 17.97 -16.22 -10.95
N SER A 10 17.27 -15.14 -10.58
CA SER A 10 17.18 -13.91 -11.35
C SER A 10 18.54 -13.24 -11.50
N GLN A 11 19.50 -13.55 -10.62
CA GLN A 11 20.87 -13.05 -10.69
C GLN A 11 21.63 -13.67 -11.86
N LYS A 12 21.49 -14.99 -12.05
CA LYS A 12 22.16 -15.70 -13.13
C LYS A 12 21.63 -15.29 -14.50
N LEU A 13 20.32 -15.06 -14.61
CA LEU A 13 19.70 -14.52 -15.81
C LEU A 13 20.12 -13.08 -16.11
N LEU A 14 20.30 -12.26 -15.07
CA LEU A 14 20.79 -10.88 -15.22
C LEU A 14 22.23 -10.87 -15.76
N GLU A 15 23.08 -11.73 -15.22
CA GLU A 15 24.49 -11.85 -15.59
C GLU A 15 24.67 -12.35 -17.04
N GLU A 16 23.83 -13.31 -17.47
CA GLU A 16 23.80 -13.83 -18.84
C GLU A 16 23.29 -12.78 -19.85
N VAL A 17 22.26 -12.00 -19.51
CA VAL A 17 21.73 -10.91 -20.34
C VAL A 17 22.70 -9.73 -20.46
N LEU A 18 23.53 -9.48 -19.44
CA LEU A 18 24.51 -8.38 -19.43
C LEU A 18 25.83 -8.74 -20.12
N ALA A 19 26.14 -10.03 -20.29
CA ALA A 19 27.35 -10.51 -20.95
C ALA A 19 27.24 -10.54 -22.49
N GLU A 20 26.02 -10.53 -23.02
CA GLU A 20 25.75 -10.55 -24.46
C GLU A 20 25.69 -9.11 -25.00
N GLU A 21 26.49 -8.79 -26.02
CA GLU A 21 26.43 -7.47 -26.66
C GLU A 21 25.02 -7.25 -27.24
N PRO A 22 24.30 -6.20 -26.84
CA PRO A 22 22.91 -6.03 -27.24
C PRO A 22 22.85 -5.83 -28.75
N GLY A 23 22.25 -6.79 -29.48
CA GLY A 23 21.98 -6.71 -30.92
C GLY A 23 20.96 -5.63 -31.32
N PHE A 24 20.66 -4.71 -30.41
CA PHE A 24 19.67 -3.65 -30.52
C PHE A 24 20.22 -2.40 -29.84
N PHE A 25 20.26 -1.29 -30.58
CA PHE A 25 20.61 0.01 -30.05
C PHE A 25 19.39 0.58 -29.32
N LEU A 26 19.57 0.94 -28.05
CA LEU A 26 18.55 1.64 -27.28
C LEU A 26 18.37 3.04 -27.87
N PRO A 27 17.13 3.48 -28.15
CA PRO A 27 16.91 4.84 -28.61
C PRO A 27 17.33 5.84 -27.52
N ASP A 28 17.81 7.02 -27.91
CA ASP A 28 18.36 8.03 -26.98
C ASP A 28 17.39 8.42 -25.85
N ASN A 29 16.08 8.27 -26.07
CA ASN A 29 15.03 8.54 -25.11
C ASN A 29 14.61 7.32 -24.25
N PHE A 30 15.25 6.16 -24.42
CA PHE A 30 14.87 4.92 -23.71
C PHE A 30 14.95 5.09 -22.20
N VAL A 31 16.04 5.69 -21.71
CA VAL A 31 16.25 5.93 -20.28
C VAL A 31 15.12 6.79 -19.72
N GLU A 32 14.70 7.80 -20.47
CA GLU A 32 13.66 8.75 -20.07
C GLU A 32 12.26 8.09 -20.04
N VAL A 33 11.93 7.28 -21.06
CA VAL A 33 10.68 6.52 -21.13
C VAL A 33 10.59 5.48 -20.00
N VAL A 34 11.68 4.77 -19.75
CA VAL A 34 11.76 3.76 -18.68
C VAL A 34 11.70 4.42 -17.30
N ALA A 35 12.45 5.49 -17.08
CA ALA A 35 12.46 6.24 -15.83
C ALA A 35 11.07 6.80 -15.50
N HIS A 36 10.36 7.36 -16.47
CA HIS A 36 9.02 7.90 -16.27
C HIS A 36 7.99 6.78 -15.96
N LYS A 37 8.04 5.66 -16.69
CA LYS A 37 7.12 4.53 -16.49
C LYS A 37 7.35 3.82 -15.16
N MET A 38 8.62 3.62 -14.79
CA MET A 38 9.02 3.02 -13.51
C MET A 38 8.74 3.96 -12.34
N GLY A 39 9.09 5.24 -12.46
CA GLY A 39 8.88 6.26 -11.43
C GLY A 39 7.42 6.37 -11.02
N ARG A 40 6.49 6.40 -11.98
CA ARG A 40 5.05 6.42 -11.69
C ARG A 40 4.59 5.19 -10.89
N ARG A 41 5.03 3.98 -11.29
CA ARG A 41 4.61 2.74 -10.62
C ARG A 41 5.22 2.63 -9.21
N PHE A 42 6.47 3.06 -9.06
CA PHE A 42 7.17 3.07 -7.78
C PHE A 42 6.54 4.08 -6.81
N ALA A 43 6.21 5.29 -7.28
CA ALA A 43 5.54 6.32 -6.48
C ALA A 43 4.18 5.82 -5.94
N TRP A 44 3.35 5.20 -6.80
CA TRP A 44 2.09 4.59 -6.37
C TRP A 44 2.28 3.54 -5.28
N ASN A 45 3.23 2.62 -5.47
CA ASN A 45 3.48 1.56 -4.50
C ASN A 45 3.96 2.13 -3.16
N GLN A 46 4.82 3.15 -3.20
CA GLN A 46 5.31 3.83 -2.01
C GLN A 46 4.16 4.52 -1.24
N TYR A 47 3.32 5.30 -1.92
CA TYR A 47 2.23 6.02 -1.26
C TYR A 47 1.16 5.09 -0.68
N ILE A 48 0.80 4.02 -1.41
CA ILE A 48 -0.12 3.00 -0.87
C ILE A 48 0.50 2.35 0.38
N ARG A 49 1.78 2.00 0.34
CA ARG A 49 2.45 1.36 1.48
C ARG A 49 2.48 2.29 2.70
N GLU A 50 2.81 3.56 2.52
CA GLU A 50 2.77 4.57 3.59
C GLU A 50 1.36 4.72 4.15
N PHE A 51 0.35 4.82 3.29
CA PHE A 51 -1.05 4.86 3.71
C PHE A 51 -1.45 3.64 4.54
N LEU A 52 -1.08 2.42 4.11
CA LEU A 52 -1.37 1.19 4.85
C LEU A 52 -0.67 1.15 6.21
N ILE A 53 0.56 1.66 6.31
CA ILE A 53 1.29 1.75 7.59
C ILE A 53 0.55 2.69 8.55
N TYR A 54 0.11 3.87 8.08
CA TYR A 54 -0.66 4.79 8.91
C TYR A 54 -2.01 4.22 9.32
N LEU A 55 -2.72 3.57 8.39
CA LEU A 55 -3.98 2.90 8.68
C LEU A 55 -3.79 1.80 9.75
N ALA A 56 -2.76 0.97 9.60
CA ALA A 56 -2.43 -0.08 10.55
C ALA A 56 -2.08 0.48 11.93
N ALA A 57 -1.36 1.61 12.00
CA ALA A 57 -1.07 2.27 13.27
C ALA A 57 -2.34 2.76 13.97
N ILE A 58 -3.26 3.41 13.24
CA ILE A 58 -4.54 3.89 13.78
C ILE A 58 -5.40 2.73 14.27
N VAL A 59 -5.55 1.69 13.45
CA VAL A 59 -6.31 0.48 13.82
C VAL A 59 -5.65 -0.23 15.01
N GLY A 60 -4.32 -0.28 15.05
CA GLY A 60 -3.57 -0.85 16.18
C GLY A 60 -3.83 -0.12 17.48
N ILE A 61 -3.80 1.22 17.48
CA ILE A 61 -4.13 2.04 18.66
C ILE A 61 -5.58 1.79 19.10
N ALA A 62 -6.52 1.74 18.15
CA ALA A 62 -7.92 1.46 18.44
C ALA A 62 -8.11 0.06 19.05
N ALA A 63 -7.42 -0.95 18.52
CA ALA A 63 -7.47 -2.32 19.03
C ALA A 63 -6.88 -2.45 20.43
N VAL A 64 -5.74 -1.80 20.70
CA VAL A 64 -5.14 -1.76 22.05
C VAL A 64 -6.09 -1.09 23.03
N SER A 65 -6.67 0.04 22.64
CA SER A 65 -7.65 0.77 23.46
C SER A 65 -8.87 -0.10 23.77
N ALA A 66 -9.42 -0.80 22.76
CA ALA A 66 -10.52 -1.73 22.95
C ALA A 66 -10.14 -2.89 23.88
N GLY A 67 -8.94 -3.45 23.73
CA GLY A 67 -8.42 -4.51 24.62
C GLY A 67 -8.33 -4.07 26.08
N ILE A 68 -7.88 -2.83 26.34
CA ILE A 68 -7.87 -2.27 27.69
C ILE A 68 -9.29 -2.18 28.25
N VAL A 69 -10.24 -1.63 27.48
CA VAL A 69 -11.63 -1.49 27.93
C VAL A 69 -12.26 -2.86 28.26
N LEU A 70 -12.00 -3.88 27.44
CA LEU A 70 -12.58 -5.21 27.65
C LEU A 70 -11.96 -5.95 28.84
N ILE A 71 -10.63 -5.86 29.01
CA ILE A 71 -9.93 -6.62 30.05
C ILE A 71 -10.00 -5.92 31.41
N TRP A 72 -9.81 -4.59 31.45
CA TRP A 72 -9.75 -3.84 32.70
C TRP A 72 -11.11 -3.37 33.22
N PHE A 73 -12.07 -3.11 32.34
CA PHE A 73 -13.39 -2.59 32.73
C PHE A 73 -14.51 -3.63 32.62
N ASP A 74 -14.16 -4.89 32.35
CA ASP A 74 -15.10 -6.02 32.20
C ASP A 74 -16.28 -5.68 31.27
N ALA A 75 -15.98 -4.95 30.20
CA ALA A 75 -17.00 -4.42 29.31
C ALA A 75 -17.64 -5.53 28.48
N ASP A 76 -18.98 -5.55 28.45
CA ASP A 76 -19.76 -6.51 27.66
C ASP A 76 -19.46 -6.38 26.16
N TRP A 77 -18.70 -7.33 25.62
CA TRP A 77 -18.42 -7.40 24.17
C TRP A 77 -19.69 -7.46 23.33
N GLN A 78 -20.74 -8.14 23.81
CA GLN A 78 -22.03 -8.24 23.13
C GLN A 78 -22.75 -6.90 23.04
N LYS A 79 -22.70 -6.05 24.07
CA LYS A 79 -23.30 -4.71 24.02
C LYS A 79 -22.59 -3.82 23.01
N TRP A 80 -21.27 -3.89 22.95
CA TRP A 80 -20.47 -3.17 21.95
C TRP A 80 -20.79 -3.63 20.53
N TRP A 81 -20.88 -4.94 20.30
CA TRP A 81 -21.23 -5.48 18.99
C TRP A 81 -22.63 -5.06 18.55
N ASN A 82 -23.60 -5.13 19.47
CA ASN A 82 -24.97 -4.67 19.21
C ASN A 82 -25.03 -3.16 18.94
N PHE A 83 -24.25 -2.35 19.65
CA PHE A 83 -24.15 -0.91 19.39
C PHE A 83 -23.58 -0.61 18.00
N LEU A 84 -22.51 -1.31 17.60
CA LEU A 84 -21.90 -1.17 16.28
C LEU A 84 -22.86 -1.57 15.15
N LEU A 85 -23.60 -2.67 15.32
CA LEU A 85 -24.59 -3.12 14.35
C LEU A 85 -25.81 -2.20 14.29
N ALA A 86 -26.30 -1.73 15.43
CA ALA A 86 -27.44 -0.81 15.50
C ALA A 86 -27.13 0.55 14.83
N ASN A 87 -25.87 0.98 14.88
CA ASN A 87 -25.41 2.23 14.29
C ASN A 87 -24.55 2.01 13.04
N LEU A 88 -24.68 0.85 12.37
CA LEU A 88 -23.79 0.44 11.30
C LEU A 88 -23.67 1.50 10.21
N THR A 89 -24.77 2.12 9.81
CA THR A 89 -24.78 3.19 8.79
C THR A 89 -23.92 4.38 9.19
N TRP A 90 -24.03 4.84 10.45
CA TRP A 90 -23.26 5.97 10.96
C TRP A 90 -21.79 5.60 11.16
N VAL A 91 -21.53 4.45 11.79
CA VAL A 91 -20.18 3.97 12.06
C VAL A 91 -19.42 3.72 10.76
N ALA A 92 -20.06 3.09 9.78
CA ALA A 92 -19.50 2.85 8.45
C ALA A 92 -19.30 4.17 7.70
N GLY A 93 -20.26 5.09 7.75
CA GLY A 93 -20.15 6.40 7.09
C GLY A 93 -18.97 7.21 7.62
N ILE A 94 -18.83 7.31 8.94
CA ILE A 94 -17.72 8.03 9.59
C ILE A 94 -16.37 7.36 9.28
N ASN A 95 -16.29 6.03 9.41
CA ASN A 95 -15.05 5.30 9.07
C ASN A 95 -14.67 5.47 7.61
N LEU A 96 -15.64 5.36 6.69
CA LEU A 96 -15.39 5.53 5.27
C LEU A 96 -14.91 6.94 4.94
N LEU A 97 -15.52 7.97 5.54
CA LEU A 97 -15.05 9.35 5.40
C LEU A 97 -13.64 9.55 5.97
N ALA A 98 -13.36 9.02 7.15
CA ALA A 98 -12.04 9.13 7.78
C ALA A 98 -10.96 8.46 6.93
N VAL A 99 -11.23 7.24 6.44
CA VAL A 99 -10.34 6.49 5.54
C VAL A 99 -10.17 7.24 4.23
N PHE A 100 -11.23 7.79 3.65
CA PHE A 100 -11.18 8.56 2.42
C PHE A 100 -10.33 9.83 2.58
N ILE A 101 -10.48 10.58 3.67
CA ILE A 101 -9.69 11.77 3.95
C ILE A 101 -8.21 11.40 4.10
N LEU A 102 -7.90 10.35 4.88
CA LEU A 102 -6.53 9.84 5.03
C LEU A 102 -5.93 9.39 3.70
N PHE A 103 -6.73 8.71 2.87
CA PHE A 103 -6.31 8.28 1.54
C PHE A 103 -6.08 9.48 0.61
N ALA A 104 -6.97 10.47 0.63
CA ALA A 104 -6.83 11.67 -0.17
C ALA A 104 -5.57 12.45 0.22
N ASP A 105 -5.33 12.65 1.52
CA ASP A 105 -4.16 13.36 2.03
C ASP A 105 -2.85 12.62 1.70
N ARG A 106 -2.80 11.32 2.00
CA ARG A 106 -1.55 10.55 1.91
C ARG A 106 -1.26 9.99 0.54
N VAL A 107 -2.28 9.71 -0.26
CA VAL A 107 -2.12 9.10 -1.59
C VAL A 107 -2.41 10.12 -2.68
N LEU A 108 -3.60 10.73 -2.71
CA LEU A 108 -3.99 11.59 -3.83
C LEU A 108 -3.17 12.87 -3.89
N LEU A 109 -3.04 13.63 -2.80
CA LEU A 109 -2.30 14.90 -2.81
C LEU A 109 -0.83 14.68 -3.12
N ARG A 110 -0.18 13.69 -2.50
CA ARG A 110 1.24 13.37 -2.78
C ARG A 110 1.45 12.95 -4.23
N TYR A 111 0.53 12.14 -4.77
CA TYR A 111 0.59 11.72 -6.16
C TYR A 111 0.36 12.89 -7.14
N PHE A 112 -0.60 13.77 -6.86
CA PHE A 112 -0.84 14.95 -7.69
C PHE A 112 0.34 15.92 -7.66
N THR A 113 0.95 16.17 -6.50
CA THR A 113 2.16 17.01 -6.39
C THR A 113 3.33 16.39 -7.17
N TYR A 114 3.54 15.07 -7.07
CA TYR A 114 4.53 14.37 -7.87
C TYR A 114 4.29 14.53 -9.38
N LYS A 115 3.04 14.34 -9.83
CA LYS A 115 2.67 14.50 -11.23
C LYS A 115 2.84 15.94 -11.74
N VAL A 116 2.52 16.94 -10.91
CA VAL A 116 2.69 18.36 -11.26
C VAL A 116 4.17 18.75 -11.35
N SER A 117 5.05 18.16 -10.53
CA SER A 117 6.49 18.44 -10.57
C SER A 117 7.24 17.86 -11.79
N GLN A 118 6.59 16.99 -12.57
CA GLN A 118 7.16 16.39 -13.80
C GLN A 118 6.68 17.09 -15.09
N HIS A 119 5.88 18.15 -14.98
CA HIS A 119 5.54 19.06 -16.07
C HIS A 119 6.27 20.39 -15.90
#